data_AF-A0A6I8MF14-F1
#
_entry.id   AF-A0A6I8MF14-F1
#
_cell.length_a   1.000
_cell.length_b   1.000
_cell.length_c   1.000
_cell.angle_alpha   90.00
_cell.angle_beta   90.00
_cell.angle_gamma   90.00
#
_symmetry.space_group_name_H-M   'P 1'
#
loop_
_entity.id
_entity.type
_entity.pdbx_description
1 polymer ?
#
loop_
_entity_poly.entity_id
_entity_poly.type
_entity_poly.pdbx_seq_one_letter_code
_entity_poly.pdbx_strand_id
1 'polypeptide(L)' 'MTNGIHDPFQASIRGLKILAERGHVTVHLDGNTQLDNDDVQAVIKALDTANTIAGLGT' A
#
# COMPACT_ATOMS: atom_id res chain seq x y z
N MET A 1 23.24 -5.12 -15.42
CA MET A 1 22.04 -5.82 -14.92
C MET A 1 21.87 -5.42 -13.47
N THR A 2 21.17 -4.34 -13.17
CA THR A 2 20.85 -3.96 -11.80
C THR A 2 19.63 -4.78 -11.39
N ASN A 3 19.84 -5.86 -10.63
CA ASN A 3 18.78 -6.39 -9.77
C ASN A 3 18.50 -5.28 -8.75
N GLY A 4 17.64 -4.33 -9.13
CA GLY A 4 17.31 -3.18 -8.31
C GLY A 4 16.78 -3.69 -6.98
N ILE A 5 17.47 -3.33 -5.90
CA ILE A 5 16.92 -3.47 -4.56
C ILE A 5 15.68 -2.58 -4.57
N HIS A 6 14.53 -3.23 -4.58
CA HIS A 6 13.26 -2.56 -4.54
C HIS A 6 12.92 -2.34 -3.07
N ASP A 7 13.04 -1.10 -2.60
CA ASP A 7 12.73 -0.75 -1.22
C ASP A 7 11.23 -0.97 -0.96
N PRO A 8 10.84 -1.65 0.14
CA PRO A 8 9.45 -1.97 0.41
C PRO A 8 8.65 -0.69 0.69
N PHE A 9 7.50 -0.55 0.01
CA PHE A 9 6.56 0.54 0.25
C PHE A 9 5.79 0.29 1.54
N GLN A 10 5.76 1.28 2.43
CA GLN A 10 4.98 1.26 3.66
C GLN A 10 4.20 2.57 3.82
N ALA A 11 2.89 2.47 3.99
CA ALA A 11 2.03 3.60 4.31
C ALA A 11 1.07 3.23 5.44
N SER A 12 0.82 4.19 6.33
CA SER A 12 -0.17 4.06 7.40
C SER A 12 -1.22 5.17 7.30
N ILE A 13 -2.48 4.77 7.24
CA ILE A 13 -3.67 5.63 7.40
C ILE A 13 -4.28 5.24 8.75
N ARG A 14 -5.21 6.03 9.29
CA ARG A 14 -5.81 5.75 10.62
C ARG A 14 -6.29 4.30 10.67
N GLY A 15 -5.65 3.49 11.52
CA GLY A 15 -5.94 2.07 11.70
C GLY A 15 -5.71 1.17 10.49
N LEU A 16 -5.02 1.62 9.44
CA LEU A 16 -4.73 0.83 8.24
C LEU A 16 -3.24 0.91 7.88
N LYS A 17 -2.59 -0.23 7.67
CA LYS A 17 -1.21 -0.30 7.17
C LYS A 17 -1.15 -1.05 5.85
N ILE A 18 -0.53 -0.45 4.84
CA ILE A 18 -0.30 -1.05 3.52
C ILE A 18 1.19 -1.33 3.37
N LEU A 19 1.53 -2.56 3.00
CA LEU A 19 2.89 -3.02 2.71
C LEU A 19 2.93 -3.66 1.32
N ALA A 20 3.90 -3.27 0.49
CA ALA A 20 4.15 -3.90 -0.80
C ALA A 20 5.60 -4.41 -0.89
N GLU A 21 5.75 -5.69 -1.21
CA GLU A 21 7.04 -6.34 -1.41
C GLU A 21 6.92 -7.40 -2.50
N ARG A 22 7.78 -7.32 -3.54
CA ARG A 22 7.99 -8.37 -4.55
C ARG A 22 6.68 -8.98 -5.10
N GLY A 23 5.81 -8.14 -5.68
CA GLY A 23 4.57 -8.60 -6.32
C GLY A 23 3.43 -8.94 -5.35
N HIS A 24 3.60 -8.72 -4.05
CA HIS A 24 2.56 -8.95 -3.05
C HIS A 24 2.22 -7.65 -2.32
N VAL A 25 0.93 -7.37 -2.19
CA VAL A 25 0.40 -6.24 -1.41
C VAL A 25 -0.41 -6.80 -0.25
N THR A 26 -0.04 -6.40 0.98
CA THR A 26 -0.74 -6.79 2.21
C THR A 26 -1.32 -5.55 2.88
N VAL A 27 -2.59 -5.63 3.30
CA VAL A 27 -3.28 -4.58 4.03
C VAL A 27 -3.66 -5.10 5.43
N HIS A 28 -3.25 -4.39 6.48
CA HIS A 28 -3.63 -4.67 7.86
C HIS A 28 -4.59 -3.60 8.36
N LEU A 29 -5.66 -4.04 9.02
CA LEU A 29 -6.64 -3.18 9.69
C LEU A 29 -6.57 -3.40 11.20
N ASP A 30 -6.35 -2.32 11.94
CA ASP A 30 -6.40 -2.31 13.40
C ASP A 30 -7.86 -2.16 13.85
N GLY A 31 -8.46 -3.27 14.28
CA GLY A 31 -9.78 -3.29 14.96
C GLY A 31 -10.95 -2.72 14.13
N ASN A 32 -11.91 -2.07 14.82
CA ASN A 32 -13.11 -1.47 14.23
C ASN A 32 -12.84 -0.06 13.68
N THR A 33 -11.84 0.07 12.82
CA THR A 33 -11.53 1.34 12.19
C THR A 33 -12.60 1.68 11.15
N GLN A 34 -13.18 2.88 11.27
CA GLN A 34 -14.11 3.43 10.31
C GLN A 34 -13.37 4.50 9.48
N LEU A 35 -13.47 4.40 8.15
CA LEU A 35 -12.83 5.33 7.22
C LEU A 35 -13.83 6.38 6.77
N ASP A 36 -13.39 7.63 6.71
CA ASP A 36 -14.11 8.67 5.98
C ASP A 36 -13.66 8.74 4.51
N ASN A 37 -14.22 9.68 3.75
CA ASN A 37 -13.89 9.81 2.32
C ASN A 37 -12.42 10.15 2.08
N ASP A 38 -11.80 10.96 2.94
CA ASP A 38 -10.40 11.37 2.77
C ASP A 38 -9.47 10.20 3.07
N ASP A 39 -9.78 9.41 4.09
CA ASP A 39 -9.09 8.16 4.39
C ASP A 39 -9.19 7.17 3.21
N VAL A 40 -10.36 7.03 2.59
CA VAL A 40 -10.55 6.14 1.42
C VAL A 40 -9.72 6.61 0.23
N GLN A 41 -9.69 7.90 -0.07
CA GLN A 41 -8.85 8.43 -1.16
C GLN A 41 -7.36 8.21 -0.89
N ALA A 42 -6.93 8.34 0.37
CA ALA A 42 -5.57 8.03 0.78
C ALA A 42 -5.24 6.54 0.59
N VAL A 43 -6.18 5.63 0.90
CA VAL A 43 -5.99 4.18 0.68
C VAL A 43 -5.82 3.87 -0.80
N ILE A 44 -6.68 4.42 -1.66
CA ILE A 44 -6.60 4.22 -3.11
C ILE A 44 -5.23 4.68 -3.64
N LYS A 45 -4.78 5.87 -3.25
CA LYS A 45 -3.47 6.39 -3.66
C LYS A 45 -2.30 5.53 -3.16
N ALA A 46 -2.38 5.04 -1.92
CA ALA A 46 -1.36 4.17 -1.35
C ALA A 46 -1.32 2.81 -2.06
N LEU A 47 -2.47 2.23 -2.41
CA LEU A 47 -2.55 0.99 -3.19
C LEU A 47 -2.05 1.17 -4.63
N ASP A 48 -2.34 2.29 -5.29
CA ASP A 48 -1.84 2.59 -6.63
C ASP A 48 -0.30 2.73 -6.64
N THR A 49 0.24 3.40 -5.62
CA THR A 49 1.68 3.51 -5.40
C THR A 49 2.30 2.13 -5.19
N ALA A 50 1.70 1.32 -4.31
CA ALA A 50 2.11 -0.06 -4.05
C ALA A 50 2.07 -0.93 -5.31
N ASN A 51 1.03 -0.79 -6.14
CA ASN A 51 0.84 -1.55 -7.39
C ASN A 51 1.92 -1.22 -8.43
N THR A 52 2.24 0.07 -8.57
CA THR A 52 3.33 0.56 -9.42
C THR A 52 4.68 0.01 -8.97
N ILE A 53 4.93 0.04 -7.66
CA ILE A 53 6.13 -0.46 -6.99
C ILE A 53 6.28 -1.98 -7.19
N ALA A 54 5.20 -2.73 -6.98
CA ALA A 54 5.17 -4.17 -7.16
C ALA A 54 5.25 -4.61 -8.64
N GLY A 55 5.17 -3.68 -9.60
CA GLY A 55 5.21 -3.97 -11.03
C GLY A 55 4.01 -4.79 -11.51
N LEU A 56 2.87 -4.70 -10.81
CA LEU A 56 1.70 -5.54 -11.03
C LEU A 56 0.79 -5.03 -12.18
N GLY A 57 1.06 -3.84 -12.74
CA GLY A 57 0.29 -3.24 -13.84
C GLY A 57 -1.06 -2.68 -13.40
N THR A 58 -1.49 -1.57 -13.99
CA THR A 58 -2.80 -0.93 -13.76
C THR A 58 -3.92 -1.60 -14.54
#